data_AF-A0A261KSV3-F1
#
_entry.id   AF-A0A261KSV3-F1
#
_cell.length_a   1.000
_cell.length_b   1.000
_cell.length_c   1.000
_cell.angle_alpha   90.00
_cell.angle_beta   90.00
_cell.angle_gamma   90.00
#
_symmetry.space_group_name_H-M   'P 1'
#
loop_
_entity.id
_entity.type
_entity.pdbx_description
1 polymer ?
#
loop_
_entity_poly.entity_id
_entity_poly.type
_entity_poly.pdbx_seq_one_letter_code
_entity_poly.pdbx_strand_id
1 'polypeptide(L)'
;MEIIEAIPDRNEGEVTLRVKVYDENNKPVKGLQKDNFNLTVCPPKADSNTRECQTLNQADINLKIPQPEELPPGWVIVLLDFSGSMKQLDSSGGKTKLEGAIAAIRKFNQDLAKKGENTKISIVPFGKGGQNCPGNKVTKKELDNFVLAGKKKVEQTLKKLESKLNNLCAATDIYEPLRQAVQFFGNPEDSRFNLPANSNLPQSRRSIILLSDGYHSIYGERENEPELEAQDFEKMMFILKSYPNITVHTLGYGLTPEQLQQKYNLKQPPTIRDISKRGRKKSNDSASLSELAAEEFVDQKRLQQIAGVTRGIAEFSGNVESISNSLTEFLEALFDEYQINYIQPINADRGSLHNVQVSFNLPNNLVDSEREPYVFPWVSRSLPRLTRIIIFLFTLAALLGGGVIPFLLWAKSIKREYQ
;
A
#
# COMPACT_ATOMS: atom_id res chain seq x y z
N MET A 1 -5.57 -7.85 11.08
CA MET A 1 -4.34 -7.15 11.53
C MET A 1 -3.15 -7.72 10.79
N GLU A 2 -2.14 -6.91 10.51
CA GLU A 2 -0.96 -7.27 9.73
C GLU A 2 0.29 -6.57 10.28
N ILE A 3 1.40 -7.30 10.38
CA ILE A 3 2.73 -6.70 10.57
C ILE A 3 3.28 -6.44 9.16
N ILE A 4 3.56 -5.17 8.84
CA ILE A 4 4.04 -4.78 7.52
C ILE A 4 5.54 -5.02 7.40
N GLU A 5 6.28 -4.71 8.47
CA GLU A 5 7.72 -4.88 8.54
C GLU A 5 8.19 -4.88 9.99
N ALA A 6 9.26 -5.63 10.24
CA ALA A 6 10.01 -5.65 11.49
C ALA A 6 11.45 -5.21 11.23
N ILE A 7 11.82 -4.03 11.74
CA ILE A 7 13.10 -3.37 11.50
C ILE A 7 13.93 -3.40 12.79
N PRO A 8 14.99 -4.24 12.87
CA PRO A 8 15.87 -4.26 14.02
C PRO A 8 16.94 -3.16 13.93
N ASP A 9 17.12 -2.41 15.02
CA ASP A 9 18.21 -1.45 15.21
C ASP A 9 19.52 -2.17 15.59
N ARG A 10 20.59 -1.89 14.84
CA ARG A 10 21.91 -2.53 15.01
C ARG A 10 22.69 -2.06 16.23
N ASN A 11 22.42 -0.86 16.72
CA ASN A 11 23.21 -0.17 17.74
C ASN A 11 22.58 -0.29 19.14
N GLU A 12 21.25 -0.23 19.21
CA GLU A 12 20.49 -0.10 20.46
C GLU A 12 19.78 -1.40 20.86
N GLY A 13 19.62 -2.33 19.91
CA GLY A 13 18.91 -3.57 20.11
C GLY A 13 17.40 -3.41 20.30
N GLU A 14 16.87 -2.30 19.82
CA GLU A 14 15.45 -2.04 19.65
C GLU A 14 14.97 -2.69 18.35
N VAL A 15 13.72 -3.14 18.32
CA VAL A 15 13.03 -3.60 17.12
C VAL A 15 11.80 -2.73 16.94
N THR A 16 11.69 -2.15 15.75
CA THR A 16 10.55 -1.35 15.31
C THR A 16 9.64 -2.21 14.46
N LEU A 17 8.39 -2.39 14.89
CA LEU A 17 7.34 -3.01 14.09
C LEU A 17 6.44 -1.93 13.51
N ARG A 18 6.10 -2.06 12.24
CA ARG A 18 4.99 -1.30 11.65
C ARG A 18 3.80 -2.22 11.47
N VAL A 19 2.67 -1.83 12.05
CA VAL A 19 1.47 -2.66 12.14
C VAL A 19 0.28 -1.91 11.56
N LYS A 20 -0.55 -2.60 10.79
CA LYS A 20 -1.85 -2.11 10.37
C LYS A 20 -2.97 -2.97 10.94
N VAL A 21 -4.00 -2.29 11.42
CA VAL A 21 -5.23 -2.92 11.90
C VAL A 21 -6.34 -2.46 10.98
N TYR A 22 -7.09 -3.42 10.46
CA TYR A 22 -8.16 -3.19 9.51
C TYR A 22 -9.48 -3.72 10.05
N ASP A 23 -10.58 -3.11 9.64
CA ASP A 23 -11.93 -3.61 9.85
C ASP A 23 -12.32 -4.67 8.79
N GLU A 24 -13.56 -5.13 8.82
CA GLU A 24 -14.11 -6.12 7.88
C GLU A 24 -14.12 -5.63 6.42
N ASN A 25 -14.02 -4.33 6.19
CA ASN A 25 -14.00 -3.68 4.88
C ASN A 25 -12.59 -3.23 4.45
N ASN A 26 -11.54 -3.74 5.12
CA ASN A 26 -10.14 -3.34 4.93
C ASN A 26 -9.86 -1.85 5.23
N LYS A 27 -10.73 -1.14 5.95
CA LYS A 27 -10.49 0.24 6.37
C LYS A 27 -9.60 0.28 7.62
N PRO A 28 -8.66 1.23 7.73
CA PRO A 28 -7.77 1.31 8.88
C PRO A 28 -8.54 1.65 10.17
N VAL A 29 -8.29 0.88 11.22
CA VAL A 29 -8.86 1.13 12.56
C VAL A 29 -8.00 2.15 13.30
N LYS A 30 -8.62 3.26 13.71
CA LYS A 30 -7.93 4.40 14.34
C LYS A 30 -8.14 4.47 15.84
N GLY A 31 -7.28 5.24 16.50
CA GLY A 31 -7.42 5.55 17.93
C GLY A 31 -7.10 4.39 18.85
N LEU A 32 -6.38 3.38 18.36
CA LEU A 32 -5.96 2.25 19.18
C LEU A 32 -4.91 2.72 20.19
N GLN A 33 -5.05 2.20 21.40
CA GLN A 33 -4.17 2.48 22.52
C GLN A 33 -3.23 1.31 22.75
N LYS A 34 -2.15 1.58 23.48
CA LYS A 34 -1.11 0.61 23.81
C LYS A 34 -1.68 -0.68 24.42
N ASP A 35 -2.64 -0.56 25.33
CA ASP A 35 -3.26 -1.69 26.03
C ASP A 35 -4.08 -2.60 25.10
N ASN A 36 -4.34 -2.17 23.86
CA ASN A 36 -5.00 -3.02 22.86
C ASN A 36 -4.05 -4.02 22.19
N PHE A 37 -2.73 -3.85 22.33
CA PHE A 37 -1.73 -4.66 21.64
C PHE A 37 -0.95 -5.55 22.60
N ASN A 38 -0.90 -6.86 22.35
CA ASN A 38 0.01 -7.78 23.01
C ASN A 38 1.07 -8.24 22.01
N LEU A 39 2.32 -8.39 22.45
CA LEU A 39 3.44 -8.73 21.59
C LEU A 39 4.13 -10.01 22.04
N THR A 40 4.31 -10.96 21.14
CA THR A 40 4.97 -12.24 21.41
C THR A 40 6.15 -12.44 20.47
N VAL A 41 7.33 -12.73 21.03
CA VAL A 41 8.56 -13.01 20.29
C VAL A 41 8.93 -14.48 20.47
N CYS A 42 9.06 -15.20 19.36
CA CYS A 42 9.42 -16.60 19.33
C CYS A 42 10.83 -16.79 18.73
N PRO A 43 11.67 -17.64 19.35
CA PRO A 43 12.98 -18.00 18.79
C PRO A 43 12.84 -18.86 17.52
N PRO A 44 13.93 -19.07 16.75
CA PRO A 44 13.90 -19.92 15.57
C PRO A 44 13.55 -21.36 15.96
N LYS A 45 12.59 -21.97 15.25
CA LYS A 45 12.29 -23.40 15.40
C LYS A 45 13.44 -24.21 14.80
N ALA A 46 14.40 -24.63 15.62
CA ALA A 46 15.42 -25.58 15.16
C ALA A 46 15.91 -26.60 16.20
N ASP A 47 15.62 -26.49 17.50
CA ASP A 47 16.06 -27.52 18.46
C ASP A 47 15.01 -27.93 19.48
N SER A 48 15.01 -29.23 19.78
CA SER A 48 14.13 -29.94 20.73
C SER A 48 14.25 -29.50 22.19
N ASN A 49 15.09 -28.50 22.49
CA ASN A 49 15.19 -27.79 23.77
C ASN A 49 14.61 -26.38 23.64
N THR A 50 13.34 -26.29 23.21
CA THR A 50 12.68 -25.04 22.82
C THR A 50 12.72 -24.00 23.94
N ARG A 51 13.48 -22.92 23.74
CA ARG A 51 13.23 -21.66 24.46
C ARG A 51 11.80 -21.24 24.16
N GLU A 52 10.99 -21.01 25.20
CA GLU A 52 9.58 -20.67 25.04
C GLU A 52 9.42 -19.30 24.35
N CYS A 53 8.33 -19.12 23.60
CA CYS A 53 7.97 -17.79 23.10
C CYS A 53 7.72 -16.86 24.29
N GLN A 54 8.24 -15.65 24.22
CA GLN A 54 8.09 -14.68 25.29
C GLN A 54 7.06 -13.63 24.90
N THR A 55 6.00 -13.51 25.68
CA THR A 55 5.10 -12.36 25.64
C THR A 55 5.75 -11.20 26.39
N LEU A 56 5.83 -10.04 25.73
CA LEU A 56 6.42 -8.85 26.29
C LEU A 56 5.43 -8.13 27.20
N ASN A 57 5.94 -7.55 28.29
CA ASN A 57 5.12 -6.73 29.15
C ASN A 57 4.79 -5.42 28.44
N GLN A 58 3.63 -4.84 28.76
CA GLN A 58 3.25 -3.52 28.27
C GLN A 58 4.34 -2.48 28.57
N ALA A 59 4.98 -2.52 29.74
CA ALA A 59 6.05 -1.57 30.09
C ALA A 59 7.23 -1.57 29.09
N ASP A 60 7.49 -2.70 28.43
CA ASP A 60 8.62 -2.89 27.49
C ASP A 60 8.27 -2.50 26.05
N ILE A 61 7.03 -2.06 25.82
CA ILE A 61 6.49 -1.69 24.52
C ILE A 61 6.24 -0.18 24.46
N ASN A 62 6.66 0.47 23.37
CA ASN A 62 6.32 1.85 23.06
C ASN A 62 5.48 1.91 21.79
N LEU A 63 4.22 2.35 21.91
CA LEU A 63 3.32 2.56 20.78
C LEU A 63 3.37 4.04 20.37
N LYS A 64 3.63 4.30 19.09
CA LYS A 64 3.49 5.64 18.51
C LYS A 64 2.76 5.60 17.16
N ILE A 65 2.15 6.72 16.81
CA ILE A 65 1.64 6.97 15.45
C ILE A 65 2.74 7.77 14.74
N PRO A 66 3.30 7.26 13.63
CA PRO A 66 4.38 7.93 12.92
C PRO A 66 3.91 9.27 12.37
N GLN A 67 4.78 10.28 12.44
CA GLN A 67 4.54 11.57 11.79
C GLN A 67 4.79 11.46 10.28
N PRO A 68 4.25 12.37 9.45
CA PRO A 68 4.43 12.36 8.00
C PRO A 68 5.88 12.19 7.52
N GLU A 69 6.85 12.75 8.24
CA GLU A 69 8.28 12.69 7.90
C GLU A 69 8.91 11.32 8.23
N GLU A 70 8.29 10.54 9.12
CA GLU A 70 8.72 9.21 9.57
C GLU A 70 8.11 8.07 8.71
N LEU A 71 7.14 8.41 7.86
CA LEU A 71 6.49 7.45 6.98
C LEU A 71 7.42 7.02 5.83
N PRO A 72 7.38 5.74 5.43
CA PRO A 72 8.12 5.27 4.27
C PRO A 72 7.70 6.02 3.00
N PRO A 73 8.60 6.11 1.99
CA PRO A 73 8.24 6.70 0.71
C PRO A 73 7.08 5.93 0.06
N GLY A 74 6.04 6.66 -0.33
CA GLY A 74 4.89 6.12 -1.05
C GLY A 74 5.03 6.28 -2.56
N TRP A 75 4.70 5.24 -3.31
CA TRP A 75 4.58 5.26 -4.76
C TRP A 75 3.16 4.86 -5.14
N VAL A 76 2.41 5.81 -5.69
CA VAL A 76 1.01 5.65 -6.04
C VAL A 76 0.84 5.75 -7.56
N ILE A 77 0.26 4.72 -8.18
CA ILE A 77 -0.19 4.76 -9.57
C ILE A 77 -1.70 4.90 -9.56
N VAL A 78 -2.22 5.98 -10.13
CA VAL A 78 -3.66 6.13 -10.39
C VAL A 78 -3.93 5.71 -11.82
N LEU A 79 -4.53 4.54 -12.00
CA LEU A 79 -5.08 4.07 -13.26
C LEU A 79 -6.46 4.71 -13.44
N LEU A 80 -6.57 5.62 -14.40
CA LEU A 80 -7.80 6.39 -14.64
C LEU A 80 -8.46 5.90 -15.93
N ASP A 81 -9.68 5.39 -15.84
CA ASP A 81 -10.43 4.99 -17.03
C ASP A 81 -10.65 6.21 -17.95
N PHE A 82 -10.35 6.00 -19.22
CA PHE A 82 -10.44 6.95 -20.33
C PHE A 82 -11.30 6.37 -21.46
N SER A 83 -12.22 5.47 -21.10
CA SER A 83 -13.27 4.94 -21.95
C SER A 83 -14.30 6.00 -22.39
N GLY A 84 -15.14 5.65 -23.36
CA GLY A 84 -16.23 6.53 -23.80
C GLY A 84 -17.26 6.86 -22.72
N SER A 85 -17.55 5.93 -21.79
CA SER A 85 -18.55 6.11 -20.72
C SER A 85 -18.18 7.20 -19.73
N MET A 86 -16.89 7.49 -19.57
CA MET A 86 -16.38 8.56 -18.71
C MET A 86 -16.77 9.98 -19.19
N LYS A 87 -17.28 10.13 -20.43
CA LYS A 87 -17.87 11.38 -20.93
C LYS A 87 -19.27 11.65 -20.38
N GLN A 88 -19.96 10.63 -19.89
CA GLN A 88 -21.31 10.80 -19.40
C GLN A 88 -21.33 11.63 -18.12
N LEU A 89 -22.45 12.29 -17.88
CA LEU A 89 -22.68 13.00 -16.63
C LEU A 89 -22.69 11.98 -15.47
N ASP A 90 -22.20 12.43 -14.33
CA ASP A 90 -22.31 11.66 -13.10
C ASP A 90 -23.76 11.66 -12.57
N SER A 91 -24.03 10.94 -11.49
CA SER A 91 -25.39 10.81 -10.96
C SER A 91 -25.98 12.12 -10.43
N SER A 92 -25.15 13.16 -10.23
CA SER A 92 -25.61 14.51 -9.85
C SER A 92 -26.10 15.32 -11.06
N GLY A 93 -25.68 14.94 -12.28
CA GLY A 93 -26.00 15.63 -13.53
C GLY A 93 -25.20 16.92 -13.76
N GLY A 94 -24.30 17.31 -12.85
CA GLY A 94 -23.58 18.59 -12.91
C GLY A 94 -22.24 18.56 -13.65
N LYS A 95 -21.57 17.41 -13.71
CA LYS A 95 -20.24 17.22 -14.31
C LYS A 95 -20.15 15.86 -14.98
N THR A 96 -19.25 15.73 -15.94
CA THR A 96 -18.90 14.42 -16.49
C THR A 96 -18.15 13.57 -15.45
N LYS A 97 -18.23 12.25 -15.56
CA LYS A 97 -17.49 11.34 -14.68
C LYS A 97 -15.98 11.58 -14.74
N LEU A 98 -15.43 11.87 -15.93
CA LEU A 98 -14.00 12.22 -16.05
C LEU A 98 -13.65 13.49 -15.27
N GLU A 99 -14.45 14.56 -15.40
CA GLU A 99 -14.22 15.81 -14.68
C GLU A 99 -14.32 15.60 -13.16
N GLY A 100 -15.30 14.81 -12.71
CA GLY A 100 -15.43 14.42 -11.30
C GLY A 100 -14.21 13.64 -10.81
N ALA A 101 -13.76 12.64 -11.58
CA ALA A 101 -12.60 11.82 -11.24
C ALA A 101 -11.33 12.67 -11.15
N ILE A 102 -11.11 13.57 -12.11
CA ILE A 102 -9.96 14.48 -12.09
C ILE A 102 -10.04 15.45 -10.90
N ALA A 103 -11.21 15.98 -10.58
CA ALA A 103 -11.39 16.84 -9.40
C ALA A 103 -11.06 16.08 -8.10
N ALA A 104 -11.49 14.83 -7.98
CA ALA A 104 -11.17 13.98 -6.84
C ALA A 104 -9.67 13.66 -6.76
N ILE A 105 -9.03 13.31 -7.88
CA ILE A 105 -7.57 13.08 -7.95
C ILE A 105 -6.80 14.36 -7.59
N ARG A 106 -7.29 15.53 -8.00
CA ARG A 106 -6.70 16.83 -7.65
C ARG A 106 -6.70 17.05 -6.14
N LYS A 107 -7.84 16.80 -5.48
CA LYS A 107 -7.96 16.87 -4.01
C LYS A 107 -7.05 15.83 -3.34
N PHE A 108 -7.11 14.57 -3.80
CA PHE A 108 -6.25 13.50 -3.31
C PHE A 108 -4.76 13.84 -3.40
N ASN A 109 -4.29 14.43 -4.50
CA ASN A 109 -2.91 14.90 -4.64
C ASN A 109 -2.53 15.99 -3.63
N GLN A 110 -3.46 16.88 -3.26
CA GLN A 110 -3.23 17.89 -2.23
C GLN A 110 -3.15 17.25 -0.84
N ASP A 111 -4.00 16.27 -0.56
CA ASP A 111 -4.02 15.59 0.73
C ASP A 111 -2.81 14.65 0.89
N LEU A 112 -2.37 14.00 -0.19
CA LEU A 112 -1.10 13.25 -0.24
C LEU A 112 0.09 14.14 0.11
N ALA A 113 0.13 15.36 -0.41
CA ALA A 113 1.22 16.29 -0.14
C ALA A 113 1.29 16.72 1.34
N LYS A 114 0.16 16.68 2.06
CA LYS A 114 0.09 17.02 3.49
C LYS A 114 0.45 15.84 4.39
N LYS A 115 -0.02 14.63 4.06
CA LYS A 115 0.16 13.44 4.91
C LYS A 115 1.40 12.61 4.61
N GLY A 116 1.92 12.66 3.39
CA GLY A 116 3.08 11.86 2.99
C GLY A 116 4.11 12.70 2.24
N GLU A 117 5.02 13.34 2.99
CA GLU A 117 6.01 14.30 2.47
C GLU A 117 6.84 13.73 1.30
N ASN A 118 7.13 12.43 1.34
CA ASN A 118 7.93 11.72 0.33
C ASN A 118 7.11 10.85 -0.63
N THR A 119 5.84 11.19 -0.84
CA THR A 119 4.95 10.41 -1.71
C THR A 119 4.98 10.90 -3.14
N LYS A 120 5.13 9.96 -4.08
CA LYS A 120 5.11 10.20 -5.51
C LYS A 120 3.89 9.57 -6.15
N ILE A 121 3.27 10.31 -7.07
CA ILE A 121 2.09 9.91 -7.80
C ILE A 121 2.38 9.88 -9.31
N SER A 122 1.89 8.84 -9.98
CA SER A 122 1.82 8.73 -11.43
C SER A 122 0.36 8.56 -11.83
N ILE A 123 -0.14 9.38 -12.76
CA ILE A 123 -1.54 9.36 -13.21
C ILE A 123 -1.54 8.86 -14.64
N VAL A 124 -2.16 7.70 -14.85
CA VAL A 124 -2.03 6.94 -16.09
C VAL A 124 -3.44 6.68 -16.65
N PRO A 125 -3.83 7.39 -17.72
CA PRO A 125 -5.09 7.12 -18.39
C PRO A 125 -5.02 5.76 -19.10
N PHE A 126 -6.11 5.00 -19.10
CA PHE A 126 -6.18 3.74 -19.84
C PHE A 126 -7.47 3.63 -20.65
N GLY A 127 -7.42 2.86 -21.74
CA GLY A 127 -8.59 2.55 -22.54
C GLY A 127 -8.19 1.91 -23.85
N LYS A 128 -8.93 0.88 -24.28
CA LYS A 128 -8.61 0.14 -25.50
C LYS A 128 -9.26 0.81 -26.70
N GLY A 129 -8.42 1.42 -27.53
CA GLY A 129 -8.84 2.04 -28.79
C GLY A 129 -9.18 1.02 -29.87
N GLY A 130 -9.77 1.52 -30.95
CA GLY A 130 -10.09 0.76 -32.16
C GLY A 130 -9.59 1.49 -33.40
N GLN A 131 -10.06 1.08 -34.58
CA GLN A 131 -9.59 1.62 -35.86
C GLN A 131 -9.86 3.13 -36.00
N ASN A 132 -10.98 3.63 -35.47
CA ASN A 132 -11.40 5.04 -35.55
C ASN A 132 -11.44 5.73 -34.18
N CYS A 133 -10.85 5.11 -33.15
CA CYS A 133 -10.86 5.66 -31.81
C CYS A 133 -9.48 5.55 -31.16
N PRO A 134 -8.85 6.67 -30.74
CA PRO A 134 -7.59 6.62 -30.03
C PRO A 134 -7.75 5.95 -28.67
N GLY A 135 -6.93 4.93 -28.42
CA GLY A 135 -6.80 4.31 -27.10
C GLY A 135 -5.72 4.98 -26.26
N ASN A 136 -5.68 4.65 -24.98
CA ASN A 136 -4.57 4.99 -24.07
C ASN A 136 -3.96 3.67 -23.61
N LYS A 137 -2.90 3.26 -24.31
CA LYS A 137 -2.18 2.02 -23.99
C LYS A 137 -1.18 2.30 -22.90
N VAL A 138 -1.38 1.69 -21.74
CA VAL A 138 -0.42 1.71 -20.64
C VAL A 138 0.91 1.12 -21.09
N THR A 139 2.00 1.80 -20.74
CA THR A 139 3.38 1.34 -20.96
C THR A 139 4.25 1.66 -19.75
N LYS A 140 5.43 1.01 -19.64
CA LYS A 140 6.42 1.31 -18.59
C LYS A 140 6.76 2.81 -18.50
N LYS A 141 6.84 3.50 -19.64
CA LYS A 141 7.16 4.94 -19.68
C LYS A 141 6.05 5.79 -19.03
N GLU A 142 4.80 5.42 -19.21
CA GLU A 142 3.67 6.13 -18.62
C GLU A 142 3.55 5.84 -17.13
N LEU A 143 3.73 4.57 -16.73
CA LEU A 143 3.77 4.15 -15.33
C LEU A 143 4.89 4.86 -14.56
N ASP A 144 6.08 5.00 -15.15
CA ASP A 144 7.26 5.60 -14.53
C ASP A 144 7.29 7.14 -14.50
N ASN A 145 6.22 7.82 -14.91
CA ASN A 145 6.15 9.29 -14.91
C ASN A 145 5.79 9.87 -13.52
N PHE A 146 6.48 9.40 -12.49
CA PHE A 146 6.24 9.81 -11.10
C PHE A 146 6.60 11.28 -10.86
N VAL A 147 5.75 11.93 -10.08
CA VAL A 147 5.94 13.30 -9.61
C VAL A 147 5.66 13.32 -8.11
N LEU A 148 6.44 14.08 -7.34
CA LEU A 148 6.13 14.30 -5.93
C LEU A 148 4.73 14.93 -5.79
N ALA A 149 3.95 14.44 -4.84
CA ALA A 149 2.61 14.95 -4.57
C ALA A 149 2.63 16.46 -4.30
N GLY A 150 1.57 17.16 -4.71
CA GLY A 150 1.45 18.62 -4.54
C GLY A 150 2.28 19.47 -5.51
N LYS A 151 3.13 18.88 -6.36
CA LYS A 151 3.89 19.65 -7.36
C LYS A 151 3.02 20.09 -8.54
N LYS A 152 3.34 21.27 -9.09
CA LYS A 152 2.67 21.87 -10.26
C LYS A 152 2.59 20.94 -11.48
N LYS A 153 3.57 20.05 -11.67
CA LYS A 153 3.58 19.08 -12.78
C LYS A 153 2.39 18.11 -12.70
N VAL A 154 1.90 17.75 -11.52
CA VAL A 154 0.69 16.92 -11.36
C VAL A 154 -0.53 17.67 -11.91
N GLU A 155 -0.70 18.94 -11.53
CA GLU A 155 -1.80 19.77 -12.02
C GLU A 155 -1.75 19.97 -13.54
N GLN A 156 -0.56 20.12 -14.12
CA GLN A 156 -0.39 20.18 -15.57
C GLN A 156 -0.82 18.89 -16.27
N THR A 157 -0.50 17.73 -15.68
CA THR A 157 -0.96 16.42 -16.18
C THR A 157 -2.49 16.35 -16.12
N LEU A 158 -3.11 16.72 -15.00
CA LEU A 158 -4.56 16.70 -14.85
C LEU A 158 -5.28 17.61 -15.86
N LYS A 159 -4.80 18.85 -16.05
CA LYS A 159 -5.36 19.76 -17.08
C LYS A 159 -5.23 19.21 -18.50
N LYS A 160 -4.11 18.54 -18.79
CA LYS A 160 -3.92 17.87 -20.08
C LYS A 160 -4.91 16.73 -20.27
N LEU A 161 -5.21 15.98 -19.21
CA LEU A 161 -6.21 14.91 -19.21
C LEU A 161 -7.63 15.48 -19.41
N GLU A 162 -8.01 16.53 -18.69
CA GLU A 162 -9.30 17.23 -18.86
C GLU A 162 -9.48 17.72 -20.31
N SER A 163 -8.43 18.29 -20.93
CA SER A 163 -8.50 18.79 -22.32
C SER A 163 -8.82 17.73 -23.37
N LYS A 164 -8.68 16.44 -23.02
CA LYS A 164 -8.97 15.31 -23.92
C LYS A 164 -10.40 14.80 -23.82
N LEU A 165 -11.24 15.35 -22.92
CA LEU A 165 -12.61 14.88 -22.66
C LEU A 165 -13.39 14.57 -23.94
N ASN A 166 -13.37 15.45 -24.93
CA ASN A 166 -14.12 15.29 -26.18
C ASN A 166 -13.62 14.13 -27.07
N ASN A 167 -12.41 13.62 -26.85
CA ASN A 167 -11.79 12.57 -27.66
C ASN A 167 -11.95 11.16 -27.06
N LEU A 168 -12.59 11.01 -25.90
CA LEU A 168 -12.83 9.71 -25.27
C LEU A 168 -13.83 8.88 -26.08
N CYS A 169 -13.43 7.69 -26.52
CA CYS A 169 -14.30 6.75 -27.23
C CYS A 169 -13.86 5.29 -27.05
N ALA A 170 -12.82 5.07 -26.23
CA ALA A 170 -12.20 3.77 -26.08
C ALA A 170 -13.12 2.82 -25.29
N ALA A 171 -12.90 1.51 -25.42
CA ALA A 171 -13.52 0.52 -24.56
C ALA A 171 -12.77 0.44 -23.21
N THR A 172 -13.49 0.09 -22.15
CA THR A 172 -12.91 -0.09 -20.81
C THR A 172 -12.11 -1.39 -20.75
N ASP A 173 -10.79 -1.26 -20.54
CA ASP A 173 -9.86 -2.37 -20.33
C ASP A 173 -9.31 -2.32 -18.91
N ILE A 174 -9.94 -3.02 -17.98
CA ILE A 174 -9.51 -3.04 -16.57
C ILE A 174 -8.24 -3.86 -16.36
N TYR A 175 -8.18 -5.06 -16.94
CA TYR A 175 -7.22 -6.08 -16.53
C TYR A 175 -5.81 -5.84 -17.06
N GLU A 176 -5.66 -5.38 -18.30
CA GLU A 176 -4.32 -5.20 -18.86
C GLU A 176 -3.55 -4.02 -18.24
N PRO A 177 -4.12 -2.80 -18.12
CA PRO A 177 -3.50 -1.69 -17.39
C PRO A 177 -3.10 -2.07 -15.96
N LEU A 178 -3.97 -2.79 -15.25
CA LEU A 178 -3.70 -3.23 -13.89
C LEU A 178 -2.55 -4.24 -13.85
N ARG A 179 -2.55 -5.23 -14.74
CA ARG A 179 -1.46 -6.21 -14.87
C ARG A 179 -0.12 -5.51 -15.08
N GLN A 180 -0.06 -4.56 -16.01
CA GLN A 180 1.18 -3.83 -16.29
C GLN A 180 1.66 -3.01 -15.10
N ALA A 181 0.76 -2.35 -14.37
CA ALA A 181 1.10 -1.57 -13.18
C ALA A 181 1.64 -2.46 -12.05
N VAL A 182 1.00 -3.62 -11.81
CA VAL A 182 1.43 -4.60 -10.80
C VAL A 182 2.81 -5.16 -11.16
N GLN A 183 3.02 -5.57 -12.41
CA GLN A 183 4.32 -6.08 -12.87
C GLN A 183 5.42 -5.01 -12.82
N PHE A 184 5.08 -3.74 -13.11
CA PHE A 184 6.01 -2.63 -13.02
C PHE A 184 6.51 -2.42 -11.58
N PHE A 185 5.60 -2.40 -10.60
CA PHE A 185 5.96 -2.30 -9.18
C PHE A 185 6.61 -3.56 -8.62
N GLY A 186 6.32 -4.71 -9.22
CA GLY A 186 6.87 -6.01 -8.88
C GLY A 186 8.26 -6.28 -9.46
N ASN A 187 8.82 -5.38 -10.26
CA ASN A 187 10.12 -5.57 -10.91
C ASN A 187 11.26 -5.61 -9.86
N PRO A 188 11.91 -6.77 -9.62
CA PRO A 188 12.90 -6.92 -8.54
C PRO A 188 14.15 -6.05 -8.76
N GLU A 189 14.47 -5.72 -10.02
CA GLU A 189 15.64 -4.90 -10.38
C GLU A 189 15.46 -3.41 -10.07
N ASP A 190 14.23 -2.96 -9.78
CA ASP A 190 13.97 -1.57 -9.45
C ASP A 190 14.24 -1.31 -7.95
N SER A 191 15.42 -0.78 -7.66
CA SER A 191 15.86 -0.49 -6.29
C SER A 191 15.01 0.58 -5.58
N ARG A 192 14.13 1.30 -6.31
CA ARG A 192 13.17 2.23 -5.71
C ARG A 192 12.04 1.52 -4.99
N PHE A 193 11.73 0.30 -5.43
CA PHE A 193 10.60 -0.51 -4.97
C PHE A 193 11.05 -1.72 -4.14
N ASN A 194 12.27 -2.21 -4.37
CA ASN A 194 12.81 -3.38 -3.71
C ASN A 194 14.15 -3.02 -3.07
N LEU A 195 14.12 -2.76 -1.76
CA LEU A 195 15.35 -2.55 -1.01
C LEU A 195 16.06 -3.89 -0.76
N PRO A 196 17.41 -3.91 -0.71
CA PRO A 196 18.16 -5.08 -0.29
C PRO A 196 17.73 -5.55 1.11
N ALA A 197 17.77 -6.86 1.35
CA ALA A 197 17.36 -7.47 2.64
C ALA A 197 18.14 -6.95 3.86
N ASN A 198 19.31 -6.34 3.65
CA ASN A 198 20.16 -5.76 4.70
C ASN A 198 20.05 -4.23 4.81
N SER A 199 19.07 -3.61 4.14
CA SER A 199 18.80 -2.17 4.25
C SER A 199 18.20 -1.84 5.61
N ASN A 200 18.60 -0.71 6.19
CA ASN A 200 17.96 -0.15 7.39
C ASN A 200 16.85 0.86 7.03
N LEU A 201 16.57 1.05 5.74
CA LEU A 201 15.49 1.92 5.26
C LEU A 201 14.18 1.13 5.17
N PRO A 202 13.03 1.73 5.51
CA PRO A 202 11.74 1.06 5.44
C PRO A 202 11.32 0.79 3.99
N GLN A 203 10.59 -0.31 3.75
CA GLN A 203 10.15 -0.66 2.41
C GLN A 203 9.14 0.37 1.89
N SER A 204 9.32 0.75 0.62
CA SER A 204 8.43 1.73 -0.01
C SER A 204 7.00 1.19 -0.12
N ARG A 205 6.00 2.03 0.17
CA ARG A 205 4.59 1.65 0.00
C ARG A 205 4.23 1.73 -1.47
N ARG A 206 3.74 0.63 -2.03
CA ARG A 206 3.37 0.53 -3.46
C ARG A 206 1.87 0.36 -3.55
N SER A 207 1.20 1.35 -4.12
CA SER A 207 -0.25 1.37 -4.21
C SER A 207 -0.72 1.71 -5.61
N ILE A 208 -1.74 0.97 -6.06
CA ILE A 208 -2.41 1.23 -7.32
C ILE A 208 -3.86 1.60 -6.98
N ILE A 209 -4.33 2.73 -7.49
CA ILE A 209 -5.73 3.13 -7.41
C ILE A 209 -6.32 2.94 -8.80
N LEU A 210 -7.22 1.97 -8.95
CA LEU A 210 -7.98 1.74 -10.16
C LEU A 210 -9.30 2.51 -10.08
N LEU A 211 -9.44 3.57 -10.87
CA LEU A 211 -10.67 4.35 -11.00
C LEU A 211 -11.33 4.00 -12.34
N SER A 212 -12.50 3.36 -12.27
CA SER A 212 -13.24 2.87 -13.44
C SER A 212 -14.73 3.13 -13.26
N ASP A 213 -15.42 3.56 -14.32
CA ASP A 213 -16.87 3.79 -14.30
C ASP A 213 -17.69 2.65 -14.91
N GLY A 214 -17.01 1.61 -15.40
CA GLY A 214 -17.62 0.53 -16.15
C GLY A 214 -17.13 -0.86 -15.76
N TYR A 215 -17.42 -1.80 -16.65
CA TYR A 215 -16.94 -3.17 -16.62
C TYR A 215 -15.97 -3.44 -17.77
N HIS A 216 -15.21 -4.54 -17.68
CA HIS A 216 -14.26 -4.93 -18.70
C HIS A 216 -14.98 -5.32 -20.01
N SER A 217 -14.91 -4.44 -21.02
CA SER A 217 -15.78 -4.45 -22.22
C SER A 217 -15.01 -4.50 -23.54
N ILE A 218 -13.78 -5.04 -23.53
CA ILE A 218 -12.88 -5.05 -24.70
C ILE A 218 -13.28 -6.01 -25.82
N TYR A 219 -14.32 -6.82 -25.61
CA TYR A 219 -14.68 -7.93 -26.49
C TYR A 219 -15.70 -7.56 -27.56
N GLY A 220 -16.35 -6.40 -27.45
CA GLY A 220 -17.19 -5.84 -28.50
C GLY A 220 -18.41 -6.71 -28.81
N GLU A 221 -19.29 -6.90 -27.82
CA GLU A 221 -20.62 -7.53 -27.96
C GLU A 221 -20.58 -8.98 -28.44
N ARG A 222 -19.47 -9.70 -28.18
CA ARG A 222 -19.38 -11.12 -28.47
C ARG A 222 -20.29 -11.91 -27.54
N GLU A 223 -20.97 -12.91 -28.06
CA GLU A 223 -21.87 -13.74 -27.25
C GLU A 223 -21.18 -14.44 -26.06
N ASN A 224 -19.88 -14.71 -26.19
CA ASN A 224 -19.05 -15.32 -25.15
C ASN A 224 -18.21 -14.30 -24.35
N GLU A 225 -18.54 -13.01 -24.41
CA GLU A 225 -17.88 -11.95 -23.64
C GLU A 225 -17.80 -12.25 -22.12
N PRO A 226 -18.86 -12.74 -21.45
CA PRO A 226 -18.78 -13.10 -20.03
C PRO A 226 -17.75 -14.19 -19.73
N GLU A 227 -17.63 -15.20 -20.61
CA GLU A 227 -16.67 -16.29 -20.44
C GLU A 227 -15.23 -15.81 -20.69
N LEU A 228 -15.02 -14.92 -21.66
CA LEU A 228 -13.71 -14.33 -21.94
C LEU A 228 -13.27 -13.37 -20.83
N GLU A 229 -14.19 -12.53 -20.34
CA GLU A 229 -13.98 -11.65 -19.18
C GLU A 229 -13.57 -12.47 -17.95
N ALA A 230 -14.28 -13.56 -17.66
CA ALA A 230 -13.97 -14.40 -16.52
C ALA A 230 -12.57 -15.03 -16.63
N GLN A 231 -12.13 -15.43 -17.82
CA GLN A 231 -10.78 -15.94 -18.03
C GLN A 231 -9.70 -14.90 -17.75
N ASP A 232 -9.91 -13.66 -18.18
CA ASP A 232 -8.95 -12.58 -17.91
C ASP A 232 -8.96 -12.15 -16.45
N PHE A 233 -10.12 -12.18 -15.81
CA PHE A 233 -10.23 -11.97 -14.37
C PHE A 233 -9.43 -13.01 -13.58
N GLU A 234 -9.54 -14.30 -13.90
CA GLU A 234 -8.78 -15.35 -13.20
C GLU A 234 -7.26 -15.17 -13.37
N LYS A 235 -6.81 -14.80 -14.58
CA LYS A 235 -5.40 -14.45 -14.81
C LYS A 235 -4.98 -13.25 -13.96
N MET A 236 -5.83 -12.23 -13.85
CA MET A 236 -5.55 -11.07 -13.02
C MET A 236 -5.45 -11.45 -11.54
N MET A 237 -6.34 -12.30 -11.03
CA MET A 237 -6.29 -12.79 -9.65
C MET A 237 -5.00 -13.56 -9.36
N PHE A 238 -4.54 -14.39 -10.30
CA PHE A 238 -3.25 -15.07 -10.17
C PHE A 238 -2.08 -14.09 -10.07
N ILE A 239 -2.09 -13.03 -10.89
CA ILE A 239 -1.05 -12.00 -10.88
C ILE A 239 -1.07 -11.23 -9.56
N LEU A 240 -2.23 -10.77 -9.08
CA LEU A 240 -2.32 -10.03 -7.81
C LEU A 240 -1.80 -10.85 -6.63
N LYS A 241 -2.16 -12.13 -6.54
CA LYS A 241 -1.68 -13.04 -5.50
C LYS A 241 -0.16 -13.27 -5.55
N SER A 242 0.45 -13.09 -6.72
CA SER A 242 1.90 -13.26 -6.90
C SER A 242 2.70 -12.05 -6.39
N TYR A 243 2.06 -10.91 -6.11
CA TYR A 243 2.69 -9.69 -5.61
C TYR A 243 2.00 -9.17 -4.34
N PRO A 244 2.10 -9.89 -3.20
CA PRO A 244 1.38 -9.54 -1.96
C PRO A 244 1.78 -8.18 -1.37
N ASN A 245 2.94 -7.64 -1.75
CA ASN A 245 3.47 -6.37 -1.24
C ASN A 245 3.02 -5.15 -2.08
N ILE A 246 2.04 -5.33 -2.98
CA ILE A 246 1.42 -4.26 -3.78
C ILE A 246 -0.06 -4.22 -3.42
N THR A 247 -0.52 -3.07 -2.93
CA THR A 247 -1.94 -2.88 -2.58
C THR A 247 -2.68 -2.26 -3.76
N VAL A 248 -3.82 -2.83 -4.13
CA VAL A 248 -4.70 -2.29 -5.18
C VAL A 248 -6.00 -1.82 -4.54
N HIS A 249 -6.29 -0.52 -4.62
CA HIS A 249 -7.59 0.04 -4.28
C HIS A 249 -8.43 0.19 -5.53
N THR A 250 -9.74 -0.02 -5.43
CA THR A 250 -10.67 0.14 -6.55
C THR A 250 -11.73 1.17 -6.22
N LEU A 251 -12.00 2.05 -7.18
CA LEU A 251 -13.01 3.08 -7.08
C LEU A 251 -13.93 2.98 -8.30
N GLY A 252 -15.13 2.47 -8.04
CA GLY A 252 -16.20 2.37 -9.04
C GLY A 252 -16.95 3.69 -9.18
N TYR A 253 -16.82 4.36 -10.32
CA TYR A 253 -17.54 5.62 -10.60
C TYR A 253 -18.82 5.36 -11.39
N GLY A 254 -19.90 4.99 -10.71
CA GLY A 254 -21.19 4.76 -11.35
C GLY A 254 -22.18 4.18 -10.37
N LEU A 255 -23.20 3.52 -10.89
CA LEU A 255 -24.24 2.91 -10.07
C LEU A 255 -23.93 1.43 -9.87
N THR A 256 -24.10 0.95 -8.64
CA THR A 256 -24.03 -0.48 -8.34
C THR A 256 -25.19 -1.24 -9.00
N PRO A 257 -25.10 -2.57 -9.17
CA PRO A 257 -26.21 -3.36 -9.69
C PRO A 257 -27.52 -3.14 -8.93
N GLU A 258 -27.47 -3.01 -7.61
CA GLU A 258 -28.65 -2.77 -6.77
C GLU A 258 -29.22 -1.36 -6.98
N GLN A 259 -28.35 -0.35 -7.12
CA GLN A 259 -28.78 1.01 -7.43
C GLN A 259 -29.41 1.11 -8.82
N LEU A 260 -28.87 0.39 -9.81
CA LEU A 260 -29.46 0.27 -11.13
C LEU A 260 -30.81 -0.44 -11.09
N GLN A 261 -30.91 -1.53 -10.33
CA GLN A 261 -32.17 -2.24 -10.13
C GLN A 261 -33.26 -1.29 -9.65
N GLN A 262 -32.96 -0.47 -8.65
CA GLN A 262 -33.89 0.50 -8.09
C GLN A 262 -34.24 1.61 -9.08
N LYS A 263 -33.22 2.22 -9.71
CA LYS A 263 -33.40 3.32 -10.67
C LYS A 263 -34.30 2.93 -11.85
N TYR A 264 -34.15 1.69 -12.31
CA TYR A 264 -34.81 1.18 -13.51
C TYR A 264 -35.98 0.22 -13.22
N ASN A 265 -36.33 0.03 -11.94
CA ASN A 265 -37.37 -0.89 -11.49
C ASN A 265 -37.22 -2.31 -12.07
N LEU A 266 -36.00 -2.84 -12.05
CA LEU A 266 -35.68 -4.17 -12.57
C LEU A 266 -36.07 -5.26 -11.55
N LYS A 267 -36.49 -6.43 -12.03
CA LYS A 267 -36.86 -7.56 -11.17
C LYS A 267 -35.69 -8.12 -10.36
N GLN A 268 -34.47 -7.95 -10.86
CA GLN A 268 -33.24 -8.42 -10.24
C GLN A 268 -32.09 -7.47 -10.59
N PRO A 269 -31.02 -7.41 -9.77
CA PRO A 269 -29.81 -6.68 -10.12
C PRO A 269 -29.23 -7.15 -11.47
N PRO A 270 -28.87 -6.22 -12.38
CA PRO A 270 -28.34 -6.57 -13.68
C PRO A 270 -26.94 -7.18 -13.56
N THR A 271 -26.63 -8.10 -14.47
CA THR A 271 -25.30 -8.71 -14.59
C THR A 271 -24.61 -8.28 -15.88
N ILE A 272 -23.30 -8.55 -16.02
CA ILE A 272 -22.58 -8.37 -17.29
C ILE A 272 -23.30 -9.08 -18.43
N ARG A 273 -23.91 -10.25 -18.20
CA ARG A 273 -24.67 -10.99 -19.21
C ARG A 273 -25.95 -10.28 -19.67
N ASP A 274 -26.56 -9.48 -18.80
CA ASP A 274 -27.75 -8.70 -19.14
C ASP A 274 -27.37 -7.45 -19.94
N ILE A 275 -26.17 -6.93 -19.69
CA ILE A 275 -25.64 -5.68 -20.27
C ILE A 275 -24.93 -5.90 -21.60
N SER A 276 -24.15 -6.99 -21.71
CA SER A 276 -23.43 -7.39 -22.93
C SER A 276 -24.35 -7.78 -24.10
N LYS A 277 -25.65 -8.00 -23.84
CA LYS A 277 -26.68 -8.20 -24.88
C LYS A 277 -27.12 -6.88 -25.52
N ARG A 278 -26.18 -6.00 -25.90
CA ARG A 278 -26.48 -4.98 -26.90
C ARG A 278 -26.83 -5.71 -28.19
N GLY A 279 -28.03 -5.45 -28.73
CA GLY A 279 -28.34 -5.86 -30.11
C GLY A 279 -29.30 -7.03 -30.36
N ARG A 280 -30.02 -7.60 -29.37
CA ARG A 280 -31.14 -8.52 -29.69
C ARG A 280 -32.52 -7.89 -29.51
N LYS A 281 -33.00 -7.40 -30.66
CA LYS A 281 -34.36 -6.92 -31.02
C LYS A 281 -34.80 -5.60 -30.39
N LYS A 282 -34.92 -4.60 -31.27
CA LYS A 282 -35.87 -3.48 -31.20
C LYS A 282 -37.26 -4.02 -30.85
N SER A 283 -37.61 -4.05 -29.57
CA SER A 283 -38.99 -3.99 -29.10
C SER A 283 -39.18 -2.59 -28.55
N ASN A 284 -40.30 -1.96 -28.90
CA ASN A 284 -40.47 -0.51 -28.89
C ASN A 284 -40.44 0.17 -27.51
N ASP A 285 -40.27 -0.55 -26.39
CA ASP A 285 -40.28 0.06 -25.05
C ASP A 285 -39.23 -0.50 -24.06
N SER A 286 -38.41 -1.52 -24.40
CA SER A 286 -37.44 -2.12 -23.48
C SER A 286 -35.97 -1.99 -23.89
N ALA A 287 -35.68 -1.43 -25.08
CA ALA A 287 -34.32 -1.33 -25.63
C ALA A 287 -33.52 -0.15 -25.08
N SER A 288 -34.18 0.90 -24.58
CA SER A 288 -33.50 2.08 -23.98
C SER A 288 -32.86 1.75 -22.62
N LEU A 289 -33.42 0.79 -21.90
CA LEU A 289 -32.98 0.42 -20.56
C LEU A 289 -31.65 -0.33 -20.53
N SER A 290 -31.40 -1.26 -21.47
CA SER A 290 -30.13 -2.01 -21.48
C SER A 290 -28.96 -1.16 -21.91
N GLU A 291 -29.18 -0.20 -22.82
CA GLU A 291 -28.13 0.69 -23.30
C GLU A 291 -27.77 1.77 -22.27
N LEU A 292 -28.77 2.36 -21.61
CA LEU A 292 -28.54 3.33 -20.52
C LEU A 292 -27.97 2.66 -19.26
N ALA A 293 -28.46 1.47 -18.90
CA ALA A 293 -27.90 0.72 -17.78
C ALA A 293 -26.46 0.26 -18.06
N ALA A 294 -26.08 -0.01 -19.32
CA ALA A 294 -24.72 -0.39 -19.68
C ALA A 294 -23.69 0.72 -19.39
N GLU A 295 -24.07 1.98 -19.64
CA GLU A 295 -23.18 3.14 -19.47
C GLU A 295 -23.03 3.58 -18.00
N GLU A 296 -23.96 3.16 -17.15
CA GLU A 296 -23.94 3.47 -15.72
C GLU A 296 -23.50 2.29 -14.84
N PHE A 297 -23.41 1.09 -15.41
CA PHE A 297 -23.06 -0.13 -14.69
C PHE A 297 -21.59 -0.23 -14.35
N VAL A 298 -21.34 -0.38 -13.06
CA VAL A 298 -20.04 -0.74 -12.52
C VAL A 298 -20.07 -2.19 -12.07
N ASP A 299 -19.03 -2.94 -12.43
CA ASP A 299 -18.85 -4.31 -11.92
C ASP A 299 -18.33 -4.31 -10.49
N GLN A 300 -19.26 -4.10 -9.55
CA GLN A 300 -18.96 -4.01 -8.13
C GLN A 300 -18.22 -5.24 -7.62
N LYS A 301 -18.69 -6.43 -8.00
CA LYS A 301 -18.14 -7.68 -7.49
C LYS A 301 -16.69 -7.87 -7.92
N ARG A 302 -16.36 -7.63 -9.20
CA ARG A 302 -14.98 -7.77 -9.69
C ARG A 302 -14.05 -6.75 -9.03
N LEU A 303 -14.48 -5.50 -8.92
CA LEU A 303 -13.67 -4.45 -8.28
C LEU A 303 -13.43 -4.74 -6.79
N GLN A 304 -14.42 -5.26 -6.07
CA GLN A 304 -14.26 -5.72 -4.68
C GLN A 304 -13.26 -6.87 -4.55
N GLN A 305 -13.34 -7.87 -5.44
CA GLN A 305 -12.43 -9.01 -5.43
C GLN A 305 -10.99 -8.60 -5.75
N ILE A 306 -10.78 -7.69 -6.72
CA ILE A 306 -9.46 -7.13 -7.04
C ILE A 306 -8.84 -6.46 -5.82
N ALA A 307 -9.59 -5.57 -5.14
CA ALA A 307 -9.07 -4.88 -3.97
C ALA A 307 -8.81 -5.85 -2.82
N GLY A 308 -9.80 -6.70 -2.51
CA GLY A 308 -9.76 -7.62 -1.37
C GLY A 308 -8.58 -8.59 -1.43
N VAL A 309 -8.21 -9.09 -2.61
CA VAL A 309 -7.07 -10.03 -2.72
C VAL A 309 -5.72 -9.40 -2.37
N THR A 310 -5.62 -8.08 -2.45
CA THR A 310 -4.41 -7.30 -2.10
C THR A 310 -4.56 -6.48 -0.82
N ARG A 311 -5.61 -6.77 -0.02
CA ARG A 311 -5.97 -6.02 1.20
C ARG A 311 -6.24 -4.53 0.94
N GLY A 312 -6.64 -4.18 -0.28
CA GLY A 312 -7.08 -2.85 -0.63
C GLY A 312 -8.54 -2.60 -0.28
N ILE A 313 -8.94 -1.34 -0.44
CA ILE A 313 -10.32 -0.87 -0.23
C ILE A 313 -11.01 -0.79 -1.58
N ALA A 314 -12.27 -1.24 -1.62
CA ALA A 314 -13.15 -1.08 -2.76
C ALA A 314 -14.31 -0.15 -2.40
N GLU A 315 -14.39 0.99 -3.07
CA GLU A 315 -15.44 1.99 -2.86
C GLU A 315 -16.22 2.24 -4.15
N PHE A 316 -17.51 2.59 -3.99
CA PHE A 316 -18.44 2.77 -5.11
C PHE A 316 -19.21 4.05 -4.93
N SER A 317 -19.27 4.86 -5.98
CA SER A 317 -19.98 6.12 -5.92
C SER A 317 -20.49 6.58 -7.27
N GLY A 318 -21.71 7.12 -7.28
CA GLY A 318 -22.29 7.78 -8.44
C GLY A 318 -21.90 9.26 -8.60
N ASN A 319 -21.27 9.91 -7.60
CA ASN A 319 -21.02 11.37 -7.61
C ASN A 319 -19.63 11.78 -7.11
N VAL A 320 -19.23 13.01 -7.45
CA VAL A 320 -17.88 13.55 -7.19
C VAL A 320 -17.56 13.75 -5.70
N GLU A 321 -18.52 14.15 -4.86
CA GLU A 321 -18.29 14.39 -3.43
C GLU A 321 -17.90 13.09 -2.72
N SER A 322 -18.63 12.01 -3.00
CA SER A 322 -18.38 10.71 -2.39
C SER A 322 -17.07 10.09 -2.88
N ILE A 323 -16.70 10.24 -4.15
CA ILE A 323 -15.39 9.79 -4.70
C ILE A 323 -14.23 10.47 -3.99
N SER A 324 -14.35 11.76 -3.72
CA SER A 324 -13.33 12.51 -2.98
C SER A 324 -13.15 11.97 -1.55
N ASN A 325 -14.23 11.53 -0.91
CA ASN A 325 -14.17 10.92 0.41
C ASN A 325 -13.52 9.53 0.34
N SER A 326 -13.88 8.69 -0.64
CA SER A 326 -13.24 7.39 -0.84
C SER A 326 -11.73 7.48 -1.06
N LEU A 327 -11.26 8.46 -1.85
CA LEU A 327 -9.82 8.69 -2.01
C LEU A 327 -9.15 9.16 -0.71
N THR A 328 -9.88 9.85 0.17
CA THR A 328 -9.39 10.21 1.51
C THR A 328 -9.25 8.95 2.37
N GLU A 329 -10.19 8.02 2.30
CA GLU A 329 -10.09 6.72 2.99
C GLU A 329 -8.92 5.88 2.45
N PHE A 330 -8.63 5.93 1.15
CA PHE A 330 -7.45 5.26 0.57
C PHE A 330 -6.15 5.85 1.09
N LEU A 331 -6.09 7.18 1.21
CA LEU A 331 -4.95 7.89 1.79
C LEU A 331 -4.70 7.46 3.24
N GLU A 332 -5.76 7.27 4.01
CA GLU A 332 -5.70 6.77 5.38
C GLU A 332 -5.22 5.32 5.40
N ALA A 333 -5.75 4.46 4.52
CA ALA A 333 -5.27 3.09 4.40
C ALA A 333 -3.79 3.00 4.02
N LEU A 334 -3.25 3.99 3.31
CA LEU A 334 -1.83 4.04 2.95
C LEU A 334 -0.93 4.33 4.15
N PHE A 335 -1.31 5.28 5.01
CA PHE A 335 -0.41 5.88 6.00
C PHE A 335 -0.82 5.69 7.46
N ASP A 336 -2.06 5.31 7.75
CA ASP A 336 -2.52 5.07 9.12
C ASP A 336 -2.01 3.70 9.59
N GLU A 337 -0.75 3.70 10.04
CA GLU A 337 -0.06 2.57 10.64
C GLU A 337 0.38 2.89 12.07
N TYR A 338 0.54 1.85 12.87
CA TYR A 338 1.05 1.93 14.23
C TYR A 338 2.51 1.51 14.24
N GLN A 339 3.35 2.25 14.95
CA GLN A 339 4.72 1.86 15.19
C GLN A 339 4.85 1.34 16.63
N ILE A 340 5.23 0.07 16.77
CA ILE A 340 5.46 -0.60 18.04
C ILE A 340 6.97 -0.82 18.17
N ASN A 341 7.60 -0.11 19.10
CA ASN A 341 9.01 -0.32 19.41
C ASN A 341 9.17 -1.13 20.69
N TYR A 342 10.12 -2.06 20.70
CA TYR A 342 10.47 -2.85 21.88
C TYR A 342 11.94 -3.23 21.89
N ILE A 343 12.48 -3.52 23.06
CA ILE A 343 13.85 -4.04 23.19
C ILE A 343 13.84 -5.56 22.99
N GLN A 344 14.72 -6.08 22.13
CA GLN A 344 14.88 -7.52 21.94
C GLN A 344 15.11 -8.22 23.30
N PRO A 345 14.32 -9.26 23.64
CA PRO A 345 14.51 -9.97 24.89
C PRO A 345 15.91 -10.60 24.99
N ILE A 346 16.46 -10.64 26.20
CA ILE A 346 17.83 -11.10 26.48
C ILE A 346 18.06 -12.56 26.08
N ASN A 347 17.00 -13.37 26.08
CA ASN A 347 17.04 -14.80 25.76
C ASN A 347 16.98 -15.09 24.25
N ALA A 348 17.00 -14.05 23.40
CA ALA A 348 17.01 -14.18 21.95
C ALA A 348 18.45 -14.13 21.43
N ASP A 349 18.89 -15.20 20.75
CA ASP A 349 20.23 -15.26 20.19
C ASP A 349 20.42 -14.17 19.12
N ARG A 350 21.56 -13.46 19.15
CA ARG A 350 21.90 -12.49 18.11
C ARG A 350 22.34 -13.21 16.86
N GLY A 351 22.07 -12.63 15.68
CA GLY A 351 22.36 -13.24 14.39
C GLY A 351 21.42 -14.41 14.02
N SER A 352 20.42 -14.72 14.85
CA SER A 352 19.44 -15.76 14.56
C SER A 352 18.12 -15.18 14.06
N LEU A 353 17.37 -16.00 13.32
CA LEU A 353 16.04 -15.68 12.83
C LEU A 353 15.01 -15.76 13.96
N HIS A 354 14.32 -14.67 14.26
CA HIS A 354 13.22 -14.62 15.23
C HIS A 354 11.89 -14.41 14.51
N ASN A 355 10.80 -14.80 15.15
CA ASN A 355 9.45 -14.53 14.65
C ASN A 355 8.70 -13.69 15.67
N VAL A 356 8.04 -12.62 15.22
CA VAL A 356 7.19 -11.79 16.06
C VAL A 356 5.73 -11.95 15.67
N GLN A 357 4.86 -11.93 16.66
CA GLN A 357 3.41 -11.96 16.50
C GLN A 357 2.79 -10.87 17.36
N VAL A 358 1.96 -10.04 16.74
CA VAL A 358 1.14 -9.05 17.42
C VAL A 358 -0.24 -9.68 17.62
N SER A 359 -0.84 -9.44 18.78
CA SER A 359 -2.23 -9.83 19.08
C SER A 359 -3.01 -8.58 19.46
N PHE A 360 -4.23 -8.46 18.96
CA PHE A 360 -5.12 -7.34 19.19
C PHE A 360 -6.32 -7.78 20.03
N ASN A 361 -6.52 -7.12 21.18
CA ASN A 361 -7.62 -7.40 22.09
C ASN A 361 -8.83 -6.51 21.75
N LEU A 362 -9.87 -7.10 21.14
CA LEU A 362 -11.21 -6.53 21.15
C LEU A 362 -11.97 -7.04 22.38
N PRO A 363 -12.99 -6.33 22.87
CA PRO A 363 -13.77 -6.71 24.06
C PRO A 363 -14.27 -8.18 24.03
N ASN A 364 -14.48 -8.75 22.85
CA ASN A 364 -15.01 -10.10 22.66
C ASN A 364 -14.16 -11.03 21.77
N ASN A 365 -13.04 -10.57 21.18
CA ASN A 365 -12.23 -11.37 20.25
C ASN A 365 -10.75 -11.00 20.33
N LEU A 366 -9.88 -12.01 20.38
CA LEU A 366 -8.44 -11.87 20.16
C LEU A 366 -8.18 -12.06 18.67
N VAL A 367 -7.54 -11.08 18.03
CA VAL A 367 -7.13 -11.18 16.63
C VAL A 367 -5.61 -11.19 16.55
N ASP A 368 -5.04 -12.30 16.11
CA ASP A 368 -3.59 -12.46 15.94
C ASP A 368 -3.16 -12.07 14.52
N SER A 369 -1.96 -11.47 14.41
CA SER A 369 -1.28 -11.35 13.12
C SER A 369 -0.69 -12.69 12.69
N GLU A 370 -0.36 -12.78 11.39
CA GLU A 370 0.65 -13.72 10.93
C GLU A 370 2.00 -13.45 11.61
N ARG A 371 2.86 -14.46 11.65
CA ARG A 371 4.19 -14.35 12.25
C ARG A 371 5.14 -13.69 11.26
N GLU A 372 5.74 -12.58 11.65
CA GLU A 372 6.71 -11.87 10.82
C GLU A 372 8.14 -12.25 11.23
N PRO A 373 8.96 -12.79 10.31
CA PRO A 373 10.34 -13.13 10.59
C PRO A 373 11.25 -11.89 10.55
N TYR A 374 12.22 -11.81 11.45
CA TYR A 374 13.31 -10.83 11.38
C TYR A 374 14.62 -11.43 11.90
N VAL A 375 15.74 -10.93 11.39
CA VAL A 375 17.07 -11.34 11.86
C VAL A 375 17.64 -10.23 12.72
N PHE A 376 17.84 -10.53 14.00
CA PHE A 376 18.46 -9.57 14.90
C PHE A 376 19.97 -9.49 14.63
N PRO A 377 20.55 -8.29 14.41
CA PRO A 377 21.94 -8.14 13.99
C PRO A 377 22.95 -8.63 15.05
N TRP A 378 24.09 -9.17 14.60
CA TRP A 378 25.16 -9.68 15.48
C TRP A 378 25.84 -8.58 16.30
N VAL A 379 25.87 -7.34 15.81
CA VAL A 379 26.62 -6.24 16.45
C VAL A 379 26.16 -6.06 17.90
N SER A 380 27.11 -6.15 18.86
CA SER A 380 26.84 -6.02 20.30
C SER A 380 26.29 -4.64 20.64
N ARG A 381 25.38 -4.57 21.62
CA ARG A 381 24.80 -3.30 22.10
C ARG A 381 25.92 -2.31 22.36
N SER A 382 25.84 -1.14 21.73
CA SER A 382 26.79 -0.09 22.05
C SER A 382 26.66 0.26 23.54
N LEU A 383 27.73 0.09 24.31
CA LEU A 383 27.72 0.54 25.71
C LEU A 383 27.33 2.02 25.74
N PRO A 384 26.47 2.45 26.69
CA PRO A 384 26.09 3.86 26.83
C PRO A 384 27.33 4.75 26.81
N ARG A 385 27.20 5.94 26.20
CA ARG A 385 28.34 6.86 25.99
C ARG A 385 29.11 7.14 27.27
N LEU A 386 28.39 7.25 28.38
CA LEU A 386 28.94 7.51 29.71
C LEU A 386 29.77 6.30 30.21
N THR A 387 29.27 5.08 30.04
CA THR A 387 30.00 3.85 30.36
C THR A 387 31.26 3.69 29.51
N ARG A 388 31.22 4.04 28.22
CA ARG A 388 32.42 4.04 27.35
C ARG A 388 33.48 5.02 27.84
N ILE A 389 33.08 6.22 28.25
CA ILE A 389 34.00 7.23 28.80
C ILE A 389 34.62 6.72 30.10
N ILE A 390 33.83 6.12 31.00
CA ILE A 390 34.34 5.57 32.26
C ILE A 390 35.38 4.48 31.98
N ILE A 391 35.07 3.50 31.12
CA ILE A 391 36.00 2.41 30.78
C ILE A 391 37.27 2.98 30.14
N PHE A 392 37.15 3.95 29.24
CA PHE A 392 38.28 4.61 28.61
C PHE A 392 39.17 5.33 29.63
N LEU A 393 38.60 6.10 30.55
CA LEU A 393 39.35 6.79 31.60
C LEU A 393 40.03 5.80 32.55
N PHE A 394 39.35 4.71 32.91
CA PHE A 394 39.93 3.67 33.77
C PHE A 394 41.11 2.95 33.10
N THR A 395 40.97 2.58 31.83
CA THR A 395 42.04 1.94 31.07
C THR A 395 43.21 2.88 30.84
N LEU A 396 42.96 4.16 30.56
CA LEU A 396 43.99 5.18 30.46
C LEU A 396 44.75 5.37 31.78
N ALA A 397 44.03 5.44 32.91
CA ALA A 397 44.64 5.54 34.23
C ALA A 397 45.48 4.30 34.58
N ALA A 398 45.00 3.10 34.25
CA ALA A 398 45.75 1.86 34.45
C ALA A 398 47.02 1.81 33.59
N LEU A 399 46.97 2.25 32.33
CA LEU A 399 48.15 2.32 31.45
C LEU A 399 49.17 3.35 31.92
N LEU A 400 48.72 4.54 32.35
CA LEU A 400 49.60 5.57 32.86
C LEU A 400 50.22 5.18 34.21
N GLY A 401 49.39 4.69 35.13
CA GLY A 401 49.80 4.31 36.49
C GLY A 401 50.59 3.00 36.56
N GLY A 402 50.25 2.01 35.74
CA GLY A 402 50.88 0.69 35.73
C GLY A 402 52.00 0.53 34.69
N GLY A 403 52.00 1.33 33.63
CA GLY A 403 53.01 1.25 32.55
C GLY A 403 53.97 2.43 32.57
N VAL A 404 53.46 3.61 32.21
CA VAL A 404 54.31 4.78 31.90
C VAL A 404 55.04 5.31 33.14
N ILE A 405 54.34 5.49 34.26
CA ILE A 405 54.94 6.03 35.49
C ILE A 405 56.01 5.07 36.06
N PRO A 406 55.75 3.75 36.23
CA PRO A 406 56.76 2.80 36.69
C PRO A 406 57.96 2.73 35.75
N PHE A 407 57.73 2.75 34.43
CA PHE A 407 58.81 2.76 33.44
C PHE A 407 59.69 4.00 33.55
N LEU A 408 59.10 5.19 33.72
CA LEU A 408 59.86 6.43 33.91
C LEU A 408 60.66 6.45 35.22
N LEU A 409 60.11 5.90 36.31
CA LEU A 409 60.81 5.77 37.58
C LEU A 409 61.99 4.79 37.48
N TRP A 410 61.76 3.64 36.86
CA TRP A 410 62.81 2.65 36.58
C TRP A 410 63.93 3.22 35.69
N ALA A 411 63.56 3.89 34.59
CA ALA A 411 64.52 4.53 33.68
C ALA A 411 65.34 5.62 34.38
N LYS A 412 64.71 6.42 35.27
CA LYS A 412 65.43 7.38 36.11
C LYS A 412 66.37 6.71 37.12
N SER A 413 65.98 5.55 37.68
CA SER A 413 66.82 4.78 38.60
C SER A 413 68.10 4.30 37.91
N ILE A 414 67.97 3.68 36.74
CA ILE A 414 69.13 3.21 35.95
C ILE A 414 70.05 4.38 35.58
N LYS A 415 69.48 5.53 35.20
CA LYS A 415 70.28 6.70 34.83
C LYS A 415 71.05 7.29 36.03
N ARG A 416 70.58 7.08 37.26
CA ARG A 416 71.30 7.49 38.49
C ARG A 416 72.39 6.51 38.91
N GLU A 417 72.26 5.23 38.56
CA GLU A 417 73.28 4.21 38.86
C GLU A 417 74.47 4.23 37.88
N TYR A 418 74.30 4.83 36.70
CA TYR A 418 75.33 4.97 35.67
C TYR A 418 76.00 6.35 35.61
N GLN A 419 75.67 7.26 36.54
CA GLN A 419 76.42 8.51 36.81
C GLN A 419 77.17 8.37 38.12
#